data_AF-A0A0K1SLQ9-F1
#
_entry.id   AF-A0A0K1SLQ9-F1
#
_cell.length_a   1.000
_cell.length_b   1.000
_cell.length_c   1.000
_cell.angle_alpha   90.00
_cell.angle_beta   90.00
_cell.angle_gamma   90.00
#
_symmetry.space_group_name_H-M   'P 1'
#
loop_
_entity.id
_entity.type
_entity.pdbx_description
1 polymer ?
#
loop_
_entity_poly.entity_id
_entity_poly.type
_entity_poly.pdbx_seq_one_letter_code
_entity_poly.pdbx_strand_id
1 'polypeptide(L)' 'MKEIVLLDTSSIYAIFNKGDPNHVRASQLLREIEELRFGQPTICDYVVDETLTLVFQGMERVMPS' A
#
# COMPACT_ATOMS: atom_id res chain seq x y z
N MET A 1 16.77 3.11 19.60
CA MET A 1 16.26 3.43 18.25
C MET A 1 14.79 3.05 18.21
N LYS A 2 13.93 3.84 17.58
CA LYS A 2 12.53 3.47 17.37
C LYS A 2 12.49 2.45 16.23
N GLU A 3 11.75 1.34 16.39
CA GLU A 3 11.56 0.39 15.30
C GLU A 3 10.85 1.09 14.13
N ILE A 4 11.22 0.73 12.90
CA ILE A 4 10.68 1.32 11.67
C ILE A 4 9.98 0.22 10.89
N VAL A 5 8.77 0.51 10.42
CA VAL A 5 8.11 -0.29 9.39
C VAL A 5 8.22 0.46 8.09
N LEU A 6 8.90 -0.16 7.13
CA LEU A 6 8.93 0.36 5.77
C LEU A 6 7.72 -0.17 4.99
N LEU A 7 6.91 0.74 4.45
CA LEU A 7 5.79 0.40 3.59
C LEU A 7 6.31 0.20 2.16
N ASP A 8 5.87 -0.90 1.54
CA ASP A 8 6.20 -1.25 0.17
C ASP A 8 5.00 -1.04 -0.75
N THR A 9 5.27 -0.83 -2.04
CA THR A 9 4.28 -0.62 -3.08
C THR A 9 3.18 -1.68 -3.07
N SER A 10 3.56 -2.96 -2.95
CA SER A 10 2.60 -4.07 -2.96
C SER A 10 1.58 -4.00 -1.81
N SER A 11 2.05 -3.63 -0.61
CA SER A 11 1.19 -3.48 0.57
C SER A 11 0.21 -2.32 0.42
N ILE A 12 0.67 -1.20 -0.14
CA ILE A 12 -0.14 0.00 -0.38
C ILE A 12 -1.15 -0.27 -1.49
N TYR A 13 -0.73 -0.89 -2.59
CA TYR A 13 -1.61 -1.23 -3.70
C TYR A 13 -2.74 -2.17 -3.28
N ALA A 14 -2.44 -3.20 -2.49
CA ALA A 14 -3.45 -4.12 -1.96
C ALA A 14 -4.47 -3.42 -1.03
N ILE A 15 -4.07 -2.37 -0.29
CA ILE A 15 -5.00 -1.55 0.52
C ILE A 15 -6.04 -0.86 -0.37
N PHE A 16 -5.63 -0.30 -1.52
CA PHE A 16 -6.54 0.47 -2.38
C PHE A 16 -7.29 -0.38 -3.40
N ASN A 17 -6.71 -1.49 -3.85
CA ASN A 17 -7.34 -2.38 -4.82
C ASN A 17 -8.24 -3.41 -4.14
N LYS A 18 -9.57 -3.16 -4.12
CA LYS A 18 -10.57 -4.09 -3.55
C LYS A 18 -10.62 -5.46 -4.24
N GLY A 19 -10.13 -5.55 -5.48
CA GLY A 19 -10.03 -6.82 -6.22
C GLY A 19 -8.78 -7.63 -5.89
N ASP A 20 -7.84 -7.07 -5.10
CA ASP A 20 -6.64 -7.78 -4.69
C ASP A 20 -6.99 -8.89 -3.68
N PRO A 21 -6.53 -10.14 -3.88
CA PRO A 21 -6.73 -11.22 -2.92
C PRO A 21 -6.24 -10.90 -1.49
N ASN A 22 -5.26 -10.00 -1.36
CA ASN A 22 -4.70 -9.58 -0.08
C ASN A 22 -5.39 -8.36 0.51
N HIS A 23 -6.39 -7.76 -0.14
CA HIS A 23 -7.02 -6.51 0.29
C HIS A 23 -7.47 -6.53 1.76
N VAL A 24 -8.11 -7.62 2.18
CA VAL A 24 -8.58 -7.79 3.56
C VAL A 24 -7.41 -7.83 4.55
N ARG A 25 -6.37 -8.61 4.22
CA ARG A 25 -5.17 -8.75 5.06
C ARG A 25 -4.40 -7.44 5.13
N ALA A 26 -4.22 -6.75 4.01
CA ALA A 26 -3.52 -5.48 3.93
C ALA A 26 -4.27 -4.38 4.71
N SER A 27 -5.59 -4.36 4.63
CA SER A 27 -6.44 -3.44 5.42
C SER A 27 -6.35 -3.70 6.93
N GLN A 28 -6.25 -4.96 7.35
CA GLN A 28 -6.02 -5.31 8.77
C GLN A 28 -4.64 -4.86 9.23
N LEU A 29 -3.61 -5.14 8.41
CA LEU A 29 -2.24 -4.75 8.71
C LEU A 29 -2.09 -3.22 8.82
N LEU A 30 -2.79 -2.45 7.97
CA LEU A 30 -2.80 -0.99 8.05
C LEU A 30 -3.29 -0.51 9.43
N ARG A 31 -4.36 -1.10 9.97
CA ARG A 31 -4.86 -0.74 11.31
C ARG A 31 -3.83 -1.02 12.40
N GLU A 32 -3.16 -2.17 12.32
CA GLU A 32 -2.11 -2.52 13.28
C GLU A 32 -0.88 -1.58 13.17
N ILE A 33 -0.58 -1.10 11.95
CA ILE A 33 0.46 -0.10 11.69
C ILE A 33 0.06 1.28 12.24
N GLU A 34 -1.20 1.71 12.05
CA GLU A 34 -1.75 2.96 12.62
C GLU A 34 -1.72 2.94 14.16
N GLU A 35 -1.94 1.78 14.76
CA GLU A 35 -1.80 1.52 16.21
C GLU A 35 -0.33 1.47 16.68
N LEU A 36 0.64 1.71 15.78
CA LEU A 36 2.09 1.68 16.05
C LEU A 36 2.61 0.36 16.65
N ARG A 37 1.95 -0.77 16.37
CA ARG A 37 2.29 -2.09 16.94
C ARG A 37 3.63 -2.65 16.48
N PHE A 38 4.19 -2.08 15.40
CA PHE A 38 5.40 -2.54 14.74
C PHE A 38 6.49 -1.46 14.65
N GLY A 39 6.24 -0.26 15.18
CA GLY A 39 7.13 0.89 15.06
C GLY A 39 6.57 2.00 14.17
N GLN A 40 7.44 2.95 13.81
CA GLN A 40 7.06 4.13 13.02
C GLN A 40 6.89 3.74 11.54
N PRO A 41 5.68 3.92 10.96
CA PRO A 41 5.51 3.74 9.52
C PRO A 41 6.33 4.78 8.76
N THR A 42 7.07 4.31 7.77
CA THR A 42 7.91 5.10 6.88
C THR A 42 7.72 4.61 5.45
N ILE A 43 7.77 5.53 4.50
CA ILE A 43 7.64 5.24 3.07
C ILE A 43 8.76 5.97 2.33
N CYS A 44 9.31 5.33 1.31
CA CYS A 44 10.27 5.96 0.42
C CYS A 44 9.56 6.70 -0.72
N ASP A 45 10.19 7.73 -1.27
CA ASP A 45 9.71 8.47 -2.44
C ASP A 45 9.48 7.57 -3.66
N TYR A 46 10.39 6.64 -3.95
CA TYR A 46 10.24 5.72 -5.08
C TYR A 46 9.04 4.78 -4.92
N VAL A 47 8.67 4.41 -3.69
CA VAL A 47 7.49 3.57 -3.41
C VAL A 47 6.20 4.32 -3.76
N VAL A 48 6.19 5.64 -3.53
CA VAL A 48 5.05 6.49 -3.91
C VAL A 48 4.92 6.52 -5.44
N ASP A 49 6.01 6.73 -6.16
CA ASP A 49 6.02 6.78 -7.64
C ASP A 49 5.54 5.48 -8.27
N GLU A 50 6.04 4.34 -7.77
CA GLU A 50 5.63 3.02 -8.24
C GLU A 50 4.15 2.73 -7.93
N THR A 51 3.70 3.06 -6.72
CA THR A 51 2.29 2.88 -6.33
C THR A 51 1.36 3.67 -7.22
N LEU A 52 1.66 4.95 -7.47
CA LEU A 52 0.84 5.80 -8.34
C LEU A 52 0.81 5.25 -9.76
N THR A 53 1.97 4.86 -10.29
CA THR A 53 2.08 4.23 -11.61
C THR A 53 1.18 3.00 -11.74
N LEU A 54 1.19 2.11 -10.75
CA LEU A 54 0.33 0.91 -10.74
C LEU A 54 -1.16 1.24 -10.66
N VAL A 55 -1.54 2.21 -9.83
CA VAL A 55 -2.94 2.66 -9.71
C VAL A 55 -3.43 3.22 -11.04
N PHE A 56 -2.65 4.07 -11.71
CA PHE A 56 -3.01 4.63 -13.01
C PHE A 56 -3.14 3.56 -14.09
N GLN A 57 -2.19 2.63 -14.19
CA GLN A 57 -2.30 1.50 -15.13
C GLN A 57 -3.52 0.62 -14.86
N GLY A 58 -3.85 0.41 -13.58
CA GLY A 58 -5.06 -0.30 -13.17
C GLY A 58 -6.33 0.41 -13.64
N MET A 59 -6.39 1.75 -13.53
CA MET A 59 -7.52 2.55 -13.99
C MET A 59 -7.69 2.52 -15.52
N GLU A 60 -6.59 2.62 -16.28
CA GLU A 60 -6.62 2.55 -17.75
C GLU A 60 -7.16 1.21 -18.25
N ARG A 61 -6.83 0.09 -17.58
CA ARG A 61 -7.38 -1.22 -17.92
C ARG A 61 -8.89 -1.33 -17.71
N VAL A 62 -9.46 -0.56 -16.79
CA VAL A 62 -10.90 -0.58 -16.46
C VAL A 62 -11.69 0.40 -17.34
N MET A 63 -11.05 1.44 -17.88
CA MET A 63 -11.67 2.43 -18.77
C MET A 63 -10.89 2.55 -20.09
N PRO A 64 -10.93 1.53 -20.97
CA PRO A 64 -10.32 1.65 -22.28
C PRO A 64 -11.08 2.71 -23.09
N SER A 65 -10.33 3.68 -23.61
CA SER A 65 -10.79 4.73 -24.53
C SER A 65 -11.31 4.18 -25.85
#